data_AF-A0A920E9E6-F1
#
_entry.id   AF-A0A920E9E6-F1
#
_cell.length_a   1.000
_cell.length_b   1.000
_cell.length_c   1.000
_cell.angle_alpha   90.00
_cell.angle_beta   90.00
_cell.angle_gamma   90.00
#
_symmetry.space_group_name_H-M   'P 1'
#
loop_
_entity.id
_entity.type
_entity.pdbx_description
1 polymer ?
#
loop_
_entity_poly.entity_id
_entity_poly.type
_entity_poly.pdbx_seq_one_letter_code
_entity_poly.pdbx_strand_id
1 'polypeptide(L)'
;MAIDHGPDPGGEKLYALYGHLGAHSVEEGEKVKRGQKIGEMGDDLKRNCTGGVGHLHFQLGRRYRTSKQRWWGSAYFLEDYRDAPNPHLYWADGPFQVTCFEPQKTYPPHSLTYPVQCRFFEDVPSS
;
A
#
# COMPACT_ATOMS: atom_id res chain seq x y z
N MET A 1 2.79 -5.47 6.01
CA MET A 1 3.80 -4.41 6.25
C MET A 1 3.13 -3.06 6.21
N ALA A 2 3.51 -2.12 7.10
CA ALA A 2 3.01 -0.75 7.08
C ALA A 2 4.15 0.25 6.84
N ILE A 3 3.89 1.29 6.05
CA ILE A 3 4.83 2.36 5.71
C ILE A 3 4.23 3.69 6.16
N ASP A 4 5.02 4.53 6.83
CA ASP A 4 4.71 5.93 7.08
C ASP A 4 4.94 6.74 5.80
N HIS A 5 3.87 7.28 5.21
CA HIS A 5 3.91 8.10 3.99
C HIS A 5 4.09 9.60 4.30
N GLY A 6 4.26 9.95 5.57
CA GLY A 6 4.25 11.33 6.02
C GLY A 6 2.83 11.92 6.02
N PRO A 7 2.69 13.26 5.89
CA PRO A 7 1.38 13.87 5.82
C PRO A 7 0.73 13.62 4.45
N ASP A 8 -0.60 13.68 4.43
CA ASP A 8 -1.42 13.77 3.22
C ASP A 8 -1.45 15.23 2.69
N PRO A 9 -2.16 15.52 1.59
CA PRO A 9 -2.28 16.88 1.06
C PRO A 9 -2.93 17.89 2.03
N GLY A 10 -3.68 17.41 3.04
CA GLY A 10 -4.28 18.22 4.10
C GLY A 10 -3.39 18.40 5.33
N GLY A 11 -2.20 17.78 5.36
CA GLY A 11 -1.26 17.85 6.48
C GLY A 11 -1.45 16.77 7.56
N GLU A 12 -2.42 15.87 7.41
CA GLU A 12 -2.67 14.79 8.37
C GLU A 12 -1.77 13.58 8.10
N LYS A 13 -1.29 12.91 9.14
CA LYS A 13 -0.47 11.70 8.99
C LYS A 13 -1.16 10.64 8.14
N LEU A 14 -0.38 9.92 7.35
CA LEU A 14 -0.84 8.86 6.48
C LEU A 14 0.09 7.65 6.57
N TYR A 15 -0.49 6.52 6.95
CA TYR A 15 0.17 5.21 6.94
C TYR A 15 -0.48 4.37 5.85
N ALA A 16 0.33 3.64 5.08
CA ALA A 16 -0.16 2.65 4.12
C ALA A 16 0.21 1.25 4.55
N LEU A 17 -0.80 0.39 4.64
CA LEU A 17 -0.69 -1.03 4.92
C LEU A 17 -0.76 -1.83 3.62
N TYR A 18 0.24 -2.69 3.45
CA TYR A 18 0.36 -3.70 2.41
C TYR A 18 0.25 -5.07 3.08
N GLY A 19 -0.92 -5.70 2.96
CA GLY A 19 -1.19 -7.06 3.43
C GLY A 19 -0.94 -8.10 2.34
N HIS A 20 -1.08 -9.38 2.68
CA HIS A 20 -0.92 -10.50 1.76
C HIS A 20 0.46 -10.60 1.10
N LEU A 21 1.49 -10.04 1.74
CA LEU A 21 2.88 -10.18 1.32
C LEU A 21 3.50 -11.45 1.91
N GLY A 22 4.36 -12.09 1.12
CA GLY A 22 5.12 -13.29 1.51
C GLY A 22 6.55 -12.93 1.90
N ALA A 23 7.38 -12.59 0.91
CA ALA A 23 8.74 -12.13 1.13
C ALA A 23 8.78 -10.59 1.27
N HIS A 24 9.59 -10.10 2.19
CA HIS A 24 9.86 -8.67 2.35
C HIS A 24 11.23 -8.33 1.78
N SER A 25 11.36 -7.14 1.18
CA SER A 25 12.61 -6.63 0.61
C SER A 25 13.17 -5.42 1.36
N VAL A 26 12.55 -5.06 2.49
CA VAL A 26 12.90 -3.92 3.34
C VAL A 26 12.72 -4.29 4.82
N GLU A 27 13.38 -3.56 5.70
CA GLU A 27 13.34 -3.77 7.16
C GLU A 27 12.60 -2.67 7.93
N GLU A 28 12.26 -2.93 9.19
CA GLU A 28 11.63 -1.93 10.06
C GLU A 28 12.59 -0.74 10.29
N GLY A 29 12.09 0.47 10.06
CA GLY A 29 12.87 1.70 10.16
C GLY A 29 13.60 2.11 8.87
N GLU A 30 13.57 1.27 7.83
CA GLU A 30 14.14 1.62 6.52
C GLU A 30 13.33 2.72 5.83
N LYS A 31 14.02 3.72 5.26
CA LYS A 31 13.41 4.74 4.43
C LYS A 31 13.26 4.23 3.00
N VAL A 32 12.02 4.14 2.54
CA VAL A 32 11.69 3.69 1.19
C VAL A 32 11.42 4.87 0.24
N LYS A 33 11.67 4.67 -1.05
CA LYS A 33 11.34 5.64 -2.11
C LYS A 33 10.07 5.21 -2.85
N ARG A 34 9.36 6.18 -3.42
CA ARG A 34 8.23 5.89 -4.34
C ARG A 34 8.72 4.97 -5.46
N GLY A 35 7.97 3.88 -5.69
CA GLY A 35 8.32 2.87 -6.70
C GLY A 35 9.40 1.86 -6.31
N GLN A 36 9.98 1.97 -5.11
CA GLN A 36 10.91 0.95 -4.60
C GLN A 36 10.16 -0.37 -4.35
N LYS A 37 10.77 -1.49 -4.74
CA LYS A 37 10.27 -2.82 -4.39
C LYS A 37 10.42 -3.04 -2.89
N ILE A 38 9.31 -3.28 -2.20
CA ILE A 38 9.25 -3.50 -0.74
C ILE A 38 8.96 -4.95 -0.36
N GLY A 39 8.54 -5.79 -1.32
CA GLY A 39 8.25 -7.19 -1.08
C GLY A 39 7.62 -7.87 -2.29
N GLU A 40 7.15 -9.09 -2.07
CA GLU A 40 6.46 -9.92 -3.06
C GLU A 40 5.15 -10.45 -2.48
N MET A 41 4.17 -10.68 -3.36
CA MET A 41 2.89 -11.30 -2.97
C MET A 41 3.14 -12.69 -2.38
N GLY A 42 2.47 -13.00 -1.28
CA GLY A 42 2.50 -14.32 -0.68
C GLY A 42 1.66 -15.32 -1.47
N ASP A 43 1.97 -16.61 -1.32
CA ASP A 43 1.11 -17.72 -1.79
C ASP A 43 -0.08 -17.88 -0.84
N ASP A 44 -0.95 -16.88 -0.91
CA ASP A 44 -2.04 -16.64 0.03
C ASP A 44 -3.32 -17.43 -0.31
N LEU A 45 -3.29 -18.17 -1.43
CA LEU A 45 -4.31 -19.17 -1.78
C LEU A 45 -4.40 -20.30 -0.74
N LYS A 46 -3.31 -20.54 0.01
CA LYS A 46 -3.26 -21.55 1.08
C LYS A 46 -3.84 -21.06 2.42
N ARG A 47 -4.18 -19.77 2.54
CA ARG A 47 -4.66 -19.15 3.78
C ARG A 47 -6.10 -18.70 3.58
N ASN A 48 -7.02 -19.19 4.42
CA ASN A 48 -8.48 -18.94 4.35
C ASN A 48 -8.88 -17.45 4.44
N CYS A 49 -7.93 -16.54 4.68
CA CYS A 49 -8.12 -15.10 4.86
C CYS A 49 -8.23 -14.31 3.56
N THR A 50 -8.04 -14.92 2.38
CA THR A 50 -8.04 -14.23 1.08
C THR A 50 -9.30 -14.46 0.24
N GLY A 51 -10.28 -15.18 0.78
CA GLY A 51 -11.47 -15.57 0.01
C GLY A 51 -11.17 -16.49 -1.17
N GLY A 52 -9.99 -17.15 -1.18
CA GLY A 52 -9.58 -18.08 -2.22
C GLY A 52 -8.98 -17.43 -3.48
N VAL A 53 -8.74 -16.11 -3.48
CA VAL A 53 -8.11 -15.40 -4.60
C VAL A 53 -6.91 -14.61 -4.09
N GLY A 54 -5.74 -14.82 -4.69
CA GLY A 54 -4.55 -14.04 -4.39
C GLY A 54 -4.75 -12.57 -4.79
N HIS A 55 -4.69 -11.68 -3.82
CA HIS A 55 -4.85 -10.23 -4.04
C HIS A 55 -4.03 -9.44 -3.03
N LEU A 56 -3.70 -8.20 -3.38
CA LEU A 56 -3.05 -7.26 -2.46
C LEU A 56 -4.10 -6.61 -1.56
N HIS A 57 -3.94 -6.72 -0.25
CA HIS A 57 -4.68 -5.87 0.70
C HIS A 57 -3.96 -4.55 0.81
N PHE A 58 -4.53 -3.48 0.25
CA PHE A 58 -4.02 -2.12 0.39
C PHE A 58 -4.99 -1.28 1.19
N GLN A 59 -4.51 -0.71 2.30
CA GLN A 59 -5.34 0.08 3.21
C GLN A 59 -4.55 1.25 3.76
N LEU A 60 -5.22 2.39 3.97
CA LEU A 60 -4.64 3.54 4.65
C LEU A 60 -5.06 3.61 6.12
N GLY A 61 -4.32 4.39 6.90
CA GLY A 61 -4.69 4.76 8.26
C GLY A 61 -4.02 6.07 8.66
N ARG A 62 -4.57 6.73 9.67
CA ARG A 62 -4.04 7.94 10.30
C ARG A 62 -3.20 7.63 11.52
N ARG A 63 -3.41 6.45 12.13
CA ARG A 63 -2.80 6.08 13.42
C ARG A 63 -2.12 4.72 13.35
N TYR A 64 -0.80 4.71 13.49
CA TYR A 64 -0.02 3.49 13.63
C TYR A 64 -0.11 2.91 15.04
N ARG A 65 -0.32 1.60 15.13
CA ARG A 65 -0.43 0.86 16.39
C ARG A 65 0.93 0.41 16.89
N THR A 66 1.27 0.83 18.11
CA THR A 66 2.50 0.41 18.80
C THR A 66 2.32 -0.87 19.62
N SER A 67 1.17 -1.04 20.29
CA SER A 67 0.86 -2.23 21.09
C SER A 67 0.09 -3.29 20.31
N LYS A 68 0.73 -4.43 20.03
CA LYS A 68 0.27 -5.42 19.04
C LYS A 68 -0.35 -6.70 19.64
N GLN A 69 -0.30 -6.86 20.97
CA GLN A 69 -0.48 -8.15 21.67
C GLN A 69 -1.81 -8.90 21.45
N ARG A 70 -2.90 -8.20 21.07
CA ARG A 70 -4.24 -8.82 20.87
C ARG A 70 -4.82 -8.62 19.48
N TRP A 71 -4.05 -8.01 18.58
CA TRP A 71 -4.54 -7.57 17.29
C TRP A 71 -3.99 -8.46 16.19
N TRP A 72 -4.74 -8.59 15.11
CA TRP A 72 -4.37 -9.39 13.95
C TRP A 72 -4.88 -8.69 12.68
N GLY A 73 -4.40 -9.12 11.52
CA GLY A 73 -4.77 -8.51 10.24
C GLY A 73 -4.39 -7.03 10.17
N SER A 74 -5.26 -6.19 9.58
CA SER A 74 -5.01 -4.75 9.47
C SER A 74 -4.95 -4.04 10.82
N ALA A 75 -5.74 -4.50 11.79
CA ALA A 75 -5.76 -3.95 13.14
C ALA A 75 -4.43 -4.15 13.88
N TYR A 76 -3.56 -5.07 13.44
CA TYR A 76 -2.22 -5.23 14.00
C TYR A 76 -1.35 -3.98 13.80
N PHE A 77 -1.52 -3.29 12.68
CA PHE A 77 -0.72 -2.12 12.30
C PHE A 77 -1.48 -0.79 12.44
N LEU A 78 -2.79 -0.77 12.17
CA LEU A 78 -3.58 0.45 12.14
C LEU A 78 -4.58 0.47 13.31
N GLU A 79 -4.57 1.57 14.08
CA GLU A 79 -5.52 1.73 15.17
C GLU A 79 -6.93 2.05 14.69
N ASP A 80 -6.99 2.84 13.63
CA ASP A 80 -8.18 3.33 12.95
C ASP A 80 -8.57 2.44 11.76
N TYR A 81 -8.27 1.15 11.83
CA TYR A 81 -8.51 0.22 10.72
C TYR A 81 -9.98 0.16 10.22
N ARG A 82 -10.94 0.60 11.04
CA ARG A 82 -12.38 0.70 10.68
C ARG A 82 -12.76 2.05 10.08
N ASP A 83 -12.04 3.10 10.46
CA ASP A 83 -12.28 4.50 10.05
C ASP A 83 -11.18 4.97 9.09
N ALA A 84 -10.64 4.01 8.33
CA ALA A 84 -9.52 4.22 7.43
C ALA A 84 -9.89 5.21 6.31
N PRO A 85 -9.02 6.18 5.97
CA PRO A 85 -9.28 7.08 4.87
C PRO A 85 -9.31 6.33 3.54
N ASN A 86 -10.20 6.76 2.64
CA ASN A 86 -10.36 6.12 1.33
C ASN A 86 -9.13 6.42 0.45
N PRO A 87 -8.34 5.40 0.03
CA PRO A 87 -7.15 5.62 -0.80
C PRO A 87 -7.46 6.29 -2.14
N HIS A 88 -8.69 6.15 -2.65
CA HIS A 88 -9.07 6.78 -3.89
C HIS A 88 -9.07 8.31 -3.83
N LEU A 89 -9.02 8.93 -2.66
CA LEU A 89 -8.96 10.39 -2.54
C LEU A 89 -7.54 10.97 -2.73
N TYR A 90 -6.50 10.13 -2.78
CA TYR A 90 -5.11 10.58 -2.66
C TYR A 90 -4.24 10.29 -3.89
N TRP A 91 -4.79 9.81 -5.00
CA TRP A 91 -4.00 9.52 -6.19
C TRP A 91 -3.38 10.79 -6.81
N ALA A 92 -2.20 10.63 -7.40
CA ALA A 92 -1.41 11.75 -7.89
C ALA A 92 -2.00 12.49 -9.11
N ASP A 93 -2.80 11.81 -9.92
CA ASP A 93 -3.54 12.41 -11.04
C ASP A 93 -4.94 12.90 -10.60
N GLY A 94 -5.28 12.76 -9.31
CA GLY A 94 -6.49 13.29 -8.70
C GLY A 94 -7.43 12.23 -8.09
N PRO A 95 -8.43 12.65 -7.31
CA PRO A 95 -9.38 11.73 -6.68
C PRO A 95 -10.04 10.79 -7.68
N PHE A 96 -10.09 9.52 -7.32
CA PHE A 96 -10.64 8.39 -8.06
C PHE A 96 -9.92 8.04 -9.37
N GLN A 97 -8.79 8.68 -9.68
CA GLN A 97 -7.95 8.39 -10.84
C GLN A 97 -6.70 7.60 -10.41
N VAL A 98 -6.74 6.26 -10.47
CA VAL A 98 -5.60 5.43 -10.04
C VAL A 98 -4.36 5.78 -10.88
N THR A 99 -3.34 6.32 -10.22
CA THR A 99 -2.13 6.79 -10.90
C THR A 99 -1.02 5.77 -10.86
N CYS A 100 -0.49 5.41 -12.01
CA CYS A 100 0.66 4.52 -12.12
C CYS A 100 1.97 5.23 -11.75
N PHE A 101 2.91 4.50 -11.15
CA PHE A 101 4.25 5.01 -10.92
C PHE A 101 5.10 4.92 -12.20
N GLU A 102 5.79 6.02 -12.52
CA GLU A 102 6.67 6.21 -13.65
C GLU A 102 7.97 6.86 -13.13
N PRO A 103 9.15 6.24 -13.30
CA PRO A 103 10.40 6.70 -12.68
C PRO A 103 10.82 8.14 -13.02
N GLN A 104 10.42 8.64 -14.19
CA GLN A 104 10.80 9.97 -14.70
C GLN A 104 9.70 11.02 -14.51
N LYS A 105 8.53 10.64 -13.98
CA LYS A 105 7.42 11.58 -13.73
C LYS A 105 7.60 12.21 -12.35
N THR A 106 7.40 13.53 -12.29
CA THR A 106 7.27 14.24 -11.02
C THR A 106 5.82 14.22 -10.58
N TYR A 107 5.58 13.99 -9.30
CA TYR A 107 4.24 13.89 -8.73
C TYR A 107 4.01 14.98 -7.70
N PRO A 108 2.74 15.39 -7.49
CA PRO A 108 2.39 16.27 -6.38
C PRO A 108 2.90 15.69 -5.05
N PRO A 109 3.41 16.53 -4.14
CA PRO A 109 3.80 16.07 -2.81
C PRO A 109 2.60 15.43 -2.10
N HIS A 110 2.86 14.46 -1.23
CA HIS A 110 1.84 13.80 -0.41
C HIS A 110 0.77 13.02 -1.19
N SER A 111 0.97 12.81 -2.50
CA SER A 111 0.11 11.98 -3.34
C SER A 111 0.50 10.50 -3.32
N LEU A 112 -0.42 9.63 -3.74
CA LEU A 112 -0.20 8.20 -3.95
C LEU A 112 -0.03 7.88 -5.43
N THR A 113 0.84 6.91 -5.69
CA THR A 113 0.84 6.13 -6.93
C THR A 113 0.54 4.68 -6.58
N TYR A 114 0.00 3.95 -7.54
CA TYR A 114 -0.18 2.52 -7.44
C TYR A 114 1.19 1.87 -7.12
N PRO A 115 1.25 0.99 -6.11
CA PRO A 115 2.51 0.45 -5.61
C PRO A 115 3.12 -0.63 -6.51
N VAL A 116 2.46 -0.92 -7.63
CA VAL A 116 2.89 -1.87 -8.65
C VAL A 116 3.05 -1.08 -9.95
N GLN A 117 4.07 -1.40 -10.73
CA GLN A 117 4.23 -0.82 -12.05
C GLN A 117 3.02 -1.23 -12.90
N CYS A 118 2.25 -0.25 -13.37
CA CYS A 118 1.24 -0.53 -14.38
C CYS A 118 1.96 -0.93 -15.66
N ARG A 119 1.63 -2.11 -16.18
CA ARG A 119 1.97 -2.49 -17.54
C ARG A 119 0.79 -2.09 -18.41
N PHE A 120 1.05 -1.49 -19.56
CA PHE A 120 -0.01 -1.31 -20.55
C PHE A 120 -0.36 -2.70 -21.10
N PHE A 121 -1.58 -2.90 -21.57
CA PHE A 121 -2.01 -4.19 -22.16
C PHE A 121 -1.09 -4.65 -23.30
N GLU A 122 -0.44 -3.69 -23.96
CA GLU A 122 0.53 -3.88 -25.04
C GLU A 122 1.85 -4.52 -24.56
N ASP A 123 2.17 -4.45 -23.26
CA ASP A 123 3.37 -5.01 -22.65
C ASP A 123 3.16 -6.44 -22.12
N VAL A 124 1.96 -7.00 -22.27
CA VAL A 124 1.67 -8.40 -21.92
C VAL A 124 2.03 -9.24 -23.14
N PRO A 125 3.05 -10.13 -23.08
CA PRO A 125 3.36 -10.99 -24.20
C PRO A 125 2.13 -11.82 -24.54
N SER A 126 1.66 -11.73 -25.78
CA SER A 126 0.69 -12.68 -26.33
C SER A 126 1.29 -14.08 -26.21
N SER A 127 0.58 -14.95 -25.51
CA SER A 127 0.95 -16.35 -25.29
C SER A 127 1.08 -17.12 -26.60
#